data_AF-A0A926EQC4-F1
#
_entry.id   AF-A0A926EQC4-F1
#
_cell.length_a   1.000
_cell.length_b   1.000
_cell.length_c   1.000
_cell.angle_alpha   90.00
_cell.angle_beta   90.00
_cell.angle_gamma   90.00
#
_symmetry.space_group_name_H-M   'P 1'
#
loop_
_entity.id
_entity.type
_entity.pdbx_description
1 polymer ?
#
loop_
_entity_poly.entity_id
_entity_poly.type
_entity_poly.pdbx_seq_one_letter_code
_entity_poly.pdbx_strand_id
1 'polypeptide(L)'
;MKTANDVIQEWIKRGYVTSEQAQSNKDMYESYITQAKDSILSFCNIPLAANMPDGLFYPWVEIGYSFSQGGNMTSGGMVVKSISEGDTSITYGSAESGSVEGSSTVDYTSILNRFRRLP
;
A
#
# COMPACT_ATOMS: atom_id res chain seq x y z
N MET A 1 9.85 2.00 16.43
CA MET A 1 8.68 2.27 15.56
C MET A 1 9.20 2.56 14.17
N LYS A 2 8.52 2.05 13.13
CA LYS A 2 8.90 2.27 11.73
C LYS A 2 8.48 3.65 11.20
N THR A 3 9.33 4.24 10.38
CA THR A 3 9.22 5.58 9.77
C THR A 3 9.00 5.49 8.26
N ALA A 4 8.72 6.63 7.60
CA ALA A 4 8.66 6.67 6.14
C ALA A 4 10.00 6.29 5.49
N ASN A 5 11.13 6.68 6.10
CA ASN A 5 12.45 6.24 5.65
C ASN A 5 12.64 4.72 5.76
N ASP A 6 12.12 4.05 6.80
CA ASP A 6 12.16 2.57 6.87
C ASP A 6 11.42 1.92 5.69
N VAL A 7 10.34 2.53 5.20
CA VAL A 7 9.61 2.07 4.02
C VAL A 7 10.45 2.26 2.75
N ILE A 8 11.10 3.42 2.58
CA ILE A 8 12.02 3.68 1.46
C ILE A 8 13.18 2.67 1.46
N GLN A 9 13.76 2.36 2.62
CA GLN A 9 14.83 1.35 2.71
C GLN A 9 14.33 -0.06 2.34
N GLU A 10 13.08 -0.40 2.66
CA GLU A 10 12.48 -1.67 2.25
C GLU A 10 12.17 -1.69 0.73
N TRP A 11 11.81 -0.57 0.10
CA TRP A 11 11.69 -0.45 -1.36
C TRP A 11 13.02 -0.66 -2.07
N ILE A 12 14.12 -0.06 -1.59
CA ILE A 12 15.47 -0.27 -2.12
C ILE A 12 15.85 -1.76 -2.01
N LYS A 13 15.64 -2.35 -0.82
CA LYS A 13 15.93 -3.77 -0.56
C LYS A 13 15.12 -4.73 -1.45
N ARG A 14 13.93 -4.34 -1.88
CA ARG A 14 13.07 -5.09 -2.82
C ARG A 14 13.36 -4.84 -4.29
N GLY A 15 14.18 -3.83 -4.61
CA GLY A 15 14.47 -3.42 -5.97
C GLY A 15 13.36 -2.59 -6.64
N TYR A 16 12.41 -2.03 -5.87
CA TYR A 16 11.35 -1.16 -6.41
C TYR A 16 11.88 0.20 -6.87
N VAL A 17 12.94 0.69 -6.22
CA VAL A 17 13.68 1.92 -6.55
C VAL A 17 15.17 1.72 -6.26
N THR A 18 16.05 2.43 -6.96
CA THR A 18 17.49 2.46 -6.60
C THR A 18 17.77 3.44 -5.46
N SER A 19 18.94 3.32 -4.82
CA SER A 19 19.40 4.26 -3.79
C SER A 19 19.48 5.71 -4.29
N GLU A 20 19.89 5.90 -5.55
CA GLU A 20 19.93 7.22 -6.21
C GLU A 20 18.51 7.77 -6.41
N GLN A 21 17.58 6.94 -6.92
CA GLN A 21 16.18 7.34 -7.08
C GLN A 21 15.53 7.69 -5.75
N ALA A 22 15.81 6.92 -4.70
CA ALA A 22 15.33 7.17 -3.33
C ALA A 22 15.86 8.49 -2.76
N GLN A 23 17.12 8.84 -3.04
CA GLN A 23 17.70 10.12 -2.61
C GLN A 23 17.16 11.30 -3.43
N SER A 24 17.06 11.17 -4.76
CA SER A 24 16.60 12.25 -5.64
C SER A 24 15.11 12.57 -5.51
N ASN A 25 14.28 11.58 -5.19
CA ASN A 25 12.83 11.72 -5.07
C ASN A 25 12.33 11.62 -3.63
N LYS A 26 13.22 11.77 -2.64
CA LYS A 26 12.95 11.49 -1.22
C LYS A 26 11.64 12.11 -0.73
N ASP A 27 11.45 13.40 -0.91
CA ASP A 27 10.29 14.12 -0.37
C ASP A 27 8.98 13.73 -1.07
N MET A 28 9.05 13.36 -2.35
CA MET A 28 7.91 12.82 -3.11
C MET A 28 7.52 11.42 -2.61
N TYR A 29 8.50 10.54 -2.37
CA TYR A 29 8.26 9.21 -1.81
C TYR A 29 7.74 9.29 -0.37
N GLU A 30 8.31 10.16 0.49
CA GLU A 30 7.80 10.40 1.84
C GLU A 30 6.35 10.91 1.83
N SER A 31 5.95 11.70 0.83
CA SER A 31 4.56 12.13 0.64
C SER A 31 3.62 10.95 0.35
N TYR A 32 3.92 10.11 -0.65
CA TYR A 32 3.10 8.93 -0.98
C TYR A 32 3.04 7.92 0.17
N ILE A 33 4.16 7.70 0.86
CA ILE A 33 4.23 6.83 2.03
C ILE A 33 3.37 7.41 3.17
N THR A 34 3.37 8.72 3.39
CA THR A 34 2.51 9.36 4.40
C THR A 34 1.03 9.23 4.05
N GLN A 35 0.66 9.46 2.78
CA GLN A 35 -0.71 9.27 2.30
C GLN A 35 -1.18 7.81 2.45
N ALA A 36 -0.31 6.83 2.19
CA ALA A 36 -0.59 5.42 2.43
C ALA A 36 -0.77 5.10 3.92
N LYS A 37 0.03 5.71 4.81
CA LYS A 37 -0.15 5.59 6.26
C LYS A 37 -1.56 6.06 6.66
N ASP A 38 -1.95 7.26 6.26
CA ASP A 38 -3.24 7.84 6.65
C ASP A 38 -4.42 7.03 6.12
N SER A 39 -4.30 6.48 4.90
CA SER A 39 -5.30 5.61 4.29
C SER A 39 -5.46 4.30 5.07
N ILE A 40 -4.35 3.66 5.46
CA ILE A 40 -4.34 2.42 6.26
C ILE A 40 -4.89 2.64 7.66
N LEU A 41 -4.47 3.72 8.35
CA LEU A 41 -4.95 4.03 9.69
C LEU A 41 -6.44 4.37 9.69
N SER A 42 -6.91 5.14 8.70
CA SER A 42 -8.34 5.42 8.48
C SER A 42 -9.14 4.13 8.29
N PHE A 43 -8.69 3.24 7.40
CA PHE A 43 -9.36 1.96 7.14
C PHE A 43 -9.42 1.07 8.39
N CYS A 44 -8.34 1.07 9.18
CA CYS A 44 -8.27 0.29 10.41
C CYS A 44 -9.02 0.92 11.60
N ASN A 45 -9.57 2.13 11.43
CA ASN A 45 -10.17 2.94 12.50
C ASN A 45 -9.17 3.20 13.65
N ILE A 46 -7.96 3.59 13.28
CA ILE A 46 -6.86 3.99 14.17
C ILE A 46 -6.62 5.50 14.00
N PRO A 47 -6.39 6.29 15.06
CA PRO A 47 -6.15 7.73 14.93
C PRO A 47 -4.96 8.04 13.99
N LEU A 48 -5.08 9.03 13.10
CA LEU A 48 -4.04 9.38 12.11
C LEU A 48 -2.69 9.79 12.75
N ALA A 49 -2.76 10.48 13.89
CA ALA A 49 -1.59 10.84 14.71
C ALA A 49 -0.91 9.62 15.36
N ALA A 50 -1.50 8.42 15.30
CA ALA A 50 -0.91 7.22 15.85
C ALA A 50 0.29 6.73 15.02
N ASN A 51 1.01 5.82 15.66
CA ASN A 51 2.13 5.13 15.07
C ASN A 51 1.63 3.93 14.26
N MET A 52 2.25 3.66 13.10
CA MET A 52 1.92 2.47 12.31
C MET A 52 2.24 1.21 13.13
N PRO A 53 1.26 0.30 13.38
CA PRO A 53 1.51 -0.98 14.03
C PRO A 53 2.50 -1.83 13.22
N ASP A 54 3.38 -2.57 13.88
CA ASP A 54 4.41 -3.37 13.19
C ASP A 54 3.81 -4.41 12.21
N GLY A 55 2.64 -4.98 12.54
CA GLY A 55 1.90 -5.89 11.65
C GLY A 55 1.28 -5.23 10.42
N LEU A 56 1.28 -3.90 10.33
CA LEU A 56 0.88 -3.11 9.17
C LEU A 56 2.07 -2.53 8.39
N PHE A 57 3.32 -2.82 8.78
CA PHE A 57 4.51 -2.32 8.08
C PHE A 57 4.57 -2.77 6.61
N TYR A 58 4.39 -4.05 6.30
CA TYR A 58 4.44 -4.52 4.90
C TYR A 58 3.23 -4.06 4.05
N PRO A 59 1.97 -4.05 4.55
CA PRO A 59 0.88 -3.34 3.88
C PRO A 59 1.21 -1.87 3.57
N TRP A 60 1.88 -1.17 4.49
CA TRP A 60 2.31 0.22 4.31
C TRP A 60 3.39 0.37 3.22
N VAL A 61 4.33 -0.58 3.15
CA VAL A 61 5.35 -0.66 2.11
C VAL A 61 4.71 -0.80 0.72
N GLU A 62 3.79 -1.76 0.53
CA GLU A 62 3.18 -1.99 -0.79
C GLU A 62 2.20 -0.89 -1.20
N ILE A 63 1.34 -0.43 -0.28
CA ILE A 63 0.35 0.62 -0.60
C ILE A 63 1.06 1.95 -0.89
N GLY A 64 2.14 2.27 -0.17
CA GLY A 64 2.97 3.43 -0.48
C GLY A 64 3.61 3.36 -1.86
N TYR A 65 4.08 2.18 -2.28
CA TYR A 65 4.66 2.00 -3.62
C TYR A 65 3.58 2.07 -4.71
N SER A 66 2.42 1.44 -4.47
CA SER A 66 1.26 1.58 -5.35
C SER A 66 0.88 3.05 -5.57
N PHE A 67 0.93 3.87 -4.52
CA PHE A 67 0.67 5.31 -4.63
C PHE A 67 1.76 6.06 -5.42
N SER A 68 3.04 5.71 -5.27
CA SER A 68 4.09 6.31 -6.11
C SER A 68 3.98 5.95 -7.59
N GLN A 69 3.34 4.82 -7.91
CA GLN A 69 2.99 4.43 -9.28
C GLN A 69 1.63 5.01 -9.76
N GLY A 70 0.96 5.87 -8.98
CA GLY A 70 -0.30 6.52 -9.32
C GLY A 70 -1.59 5.84 -8.82
N GLY A 71 -1.47 4.77 -8.02
CA GLY A 71 -2.59 4.14 -7.33
C GLY A 71 -3.23 5.04 -6.27
N ASN A 72 -4.48 4.75 -5.89
CA ASN A 72 -5.22 5.47 -4.84
C ASN A 72 -6.09 4.48 -4.04
N MET A 73 -6.19 4.69 -2.72
CA MET A 73 -7.09 3.92 -1.84
C MET A 73 -8.36 4.73 -1.59
N THR A 74 -9.50 4.26 -2.11
CA THR A 74 -10.80 4.90 -1.85
C THR A 74 -11.44 4.37 -0.56
N SER A 75 -11.96 5.29 0.25
CA SER A 75 -12.64 4.96 1.51
C SER A 75 -14.04 4.43 1.24
N GLY A 76 -14.22 3.11 1.29
CA GLY A 76 -15.54 2.49 1.09
C GLY A 76 -15.53 1.07 0.50
N GLY A 77 -14.67 0.19 1.00
CA GLY A 77 -14.46 -1.15 0.43
C GLY A 77 -13.42 -1.10 -0.70
N MET A 78 -12.46 -2.03 -0.67
CA MET A 78 -11.30 -2.02 -1.57
C MET A 78 -11.73 -2.19 -3.03
N VAL A 79 -11.67 -1.09 -3.81
CA VAL A 79 -11.86 -1.07 -5.26
C VAL A 79 -10.69 -0.31 -5.90
N VAL A 80 -9.92 -1.00 -6.72
CA VAL A 80 -8.91 -0.44 -7.63
C VAL A 80 -9.10 -1.26 -8.90
N LYS A 81 -9.46 -0.70 -10.05
CA LYS A 81 -10.25 -1.50 -11.03
C LYS A 81 -9.47 -2.11 -12.20
N SER A 82 -8.35 -1.50 -12.58
CA SER A 82 -7.28 -2.07 -13.41
C SER A 82 -6.12 -1.07 -13.44
N ILE A 83 -4.90 -1.55 -13.59
CA ILE A 83 -3.93 -0.92 -14.53
C ILE A 83 -3.66 -2.04 -15.58
N SER A 84 -2.74 -1.90 -16.52
CA SER A 84 -2.18 -3.02 -17.30
C SER A 84 -0.83 -2.62 -17.90
N GLU A 85 0.15 -3.51 -17.80
CA GLU A 85 1.45 -3.55 -18.52
C GLU A 85 1.19 -4.58 -19.66
N GLY A 86 2.11 -5.54 -19.86
CA GLY A 86 1.74 -6.96 -19.71
C GLY A 86 2.40 -7.55 -18.44
N ASP A 87 1.79 -7.49 -17.24
CA ASP A 87 0.48 -6.92 -16.94
C ASP A 87 0.32 -6.34 -15.51
N THR A 88 0.30 -5.00 -15.36
CA THR A 88 -0.09 -4.23 -14.16
C THR A 88 -1.56 -4.41 -13.72
N SER A 89 -2.24 -5.55 -13.94
CA SER A 89 -3.70 -5.65 -13.74
C SER A 89 -4.15 -5.52 -12.27
N ILE A 90 -4.31 -4.27 -11.85
CA ILE A 90 -4.68 -3.79 -10.53
C ILE A 90 -6.22 -3.82 -10.41
N THR A 91 -6.81 -5.01 -10.23
CA THR A 91 -8.28 -5.22 -10.13
C THR A 91 -8.73 -5.71 -8.75
N TYR A 92 -9.61 -4.95 -8.09
CA TYR A 92 -10.40 -5.25 -6.91
C TYR A 92 -11.86 -4.85 -7.19
N GLY A 93 -12.79 -5.63 -6.66
CA GLY A 93 -14.22 -5.36 -6.69
C GLY A 93 -14.96 -6.61 -6.20
N SER A 94 -15.75 -6.49 -5.15
CA SER A 94 -16.40 -7.64 -4.52
C SER A 94 -17.63 -8.13 -5.31
N ALA A 95 -17.43 -8.96 -6.33
CA ALA A 95 -18.42 -9.93 -6.82
C ALA A 95 -17.80 -10.96 -7.80
N GLU A 96 -17.96 -12.24 -7.46
CA GLU A 96 -18.00 -13.45 -8.32
C GLU A 96 -16.93 -13.68 -9.42
N SER A 97 -16.15 -14.74 -9.19
CA SER A 97 -15.64 -15.73 -10.17
C SER A 97 -15.23 -15.24 -11.58
N GLY A 98 -13.97 -14.86 -11.74
CA GLY A 98 -13.30 -14.75 -13.04
C GLY A 98 -11.80 -15.05 -12.90
N SER A 99 -11.37 -16.24 -13.31
CA SER A 99 -9.99 -16.71 -13.16
C SER A 99 -9.02 -15.96 -14.08
N VAL A 100 -7.93 -15.41 -13.53
CA VAL A 100 -6.73 -15.09 -14.31
C VAL A 100 -5.51 -15.56 -13.52
N GLU A 101 -4.79 -16.54 -14.07
CA GLU A 101 -3.55 -17.06 -13.51
C GLU A 101 -2.38 -16.14 -13.89
N GLY A 102 -1.43 -15.90 -12.97
CA GLY A 102 -0.11 -15.36 -13.36
C GLY A 102 0.60 -14.46 -12.36
N SER A 103 -0.12 -13.76 -11.48
CA SER A 103 0.50 -12.87 -10.48
C SER A 103 -0.15 -13.07 -9.11
N SER A 104 0.67 -13.37 -8.10
CA SER A 104 0.23 -13.54 -6.72
C SER A 104 -0.11 -12.19 -6.10
N THR A 105 -1.26 -11.61 -6.48
CA THR A 105 -1.80 -10.38 -5.89
C THR A 105 -1.92 -10.57 -4.38
N VAL A 106 -1.05 -9.92 -3.61
CA VAL A 106 -0.99 -10.11 -2.16
C VAL A 106 -2.20 -9.45 -1.52
N ASP A 107 -3.18 -10.26 -1.14
CA ASP A 107 -4.40 -9.77 -0.50
C ASP A 107 -4.15 -9.34 0.94
N TYR A 108 -3.89 -8.04 1.11
CA TYR A 108 -3.77 -7.39 2.41
C TYR A 108 -5.11 -7.23 3.15
N THR A 109 -6.26 -7.57 2.55
CA THR A 109 -7.58 -7.46 3.18
C THR A 109 -7.66 -8.27 4.48
N SER A 110 -7.09 -9.47 4.50
CA SER A 110 -7.01 -10.32 5.70
C SER A 110 -6.24 -9.67 6.85
N ILE A 111 -5.12 -9.00 6.54
CA ILE A 111 -4.27 -8.31 7.52
C ILE A 111 -4.96 -7.01 7.98
N LEU A 112 -5.44 -6.19 7.05
CA LEU A 112 -6.09 -4.91 7.36
C LEU A 112 -7.38 -5.13 8.17
N ASN A 113 -8.21 -6.13 7.83
CA ASN A 113 -9.40 -6.46 8.61
C ASN A 113 -9.08 -6.98 10.03
N ARG A 114 -7.90 -7.59 10.26
CA ARG A 114 -7.46 -7.97 11.62
C ARG A 114 -7.18 -6.75 12.51
N PHE A 115 -6.75 -5.63 11.92
CA PHE A 115 -6.51 -4.37 12.64
C PHE A 115 -7.72 -3.45 12.65
N ARG A 116 -8.69 -3.65 11.76
CA ARG A 116 -9.94 -2.89 11.67
C ARG A 116 -10.79 -3.04 12.93
N ARG A 117 -10.87 -1.95 13.69
CA ARG A 117 -11.79 -1.83 14.83
C ARG A 117 -13.17 -1.41 14.33
N LEU A 118 -14.13 -2.33 14.39
CA LEU A 118 -15.54 -1.97 14.22
C LEU A 118 -15.92 -0.95 15.31
N PRO A 119 -16.56 0.18 14.96
CA PRO A 119 -17.14 1.10 15.94
C PRO A 119 -18.36 0.50 16.65
#